data_AF-L0DTC7-F1
#
_entry.id   AF-L0DTC7-F1
#
_cell.length_a   1.000
_cell.length_b   1.000
_cell.length_c   1.000
_cell.angle_alpha   90.00
_cell.angle_beta   90.00
_cell.angle_gamma   90.00
#
_symmetry.space_group_name_H-M   'P 1'
#
loop_
_entity.id
_entity.type
_entity.pdbx_description
1 polymer ?
#
loop_
_entity_poly.entity_id
_entity_poly.type
_entity_poly.pdbx_seq_one_letter_code
_entity_poly.pdbx_strand_id
1 'polypeptide(L)'
;MRRLHLPLLILVLLGLSLTIFYHKAWNLGFPVLPAQTTDNWIVEARVAFEPTGGAVTARVFLPQDPPGLALLDEHFVSRGYGLTTGTNGENREAVWTTRSPAGRQVLYYRATVYQVGSSLPNDTDYPGPAAPVDLEEPFRSAAQAVVDRVRGRSADITSFATVLVRDMNVSTDENMALFVSADAGDRERVRTAIELLAGARIPARMVHGLQLADRARDLQPRTWLEVHNTREWVPINPMDGSVGYPKDFLVWWYGDHEAVELNRARNPQISFAVTRNFQDAVDAAQQRAKLMNSRLVDFSLFGLPVQTQNMYRVLLMVPVGAMIIVLLRNVVGVQTFGTFMPVLIALSFRETELLGGVILFTLIVSLGLAIRFYLEHLKLLLVPRLAAVVSIVVMLMLALSVLSHHLGIEHGLAIALFPMVILAMTIERMSIVWEEHGAGDAIRQGIGSLVVAVAGYLLMINVYIDHLIFVFPELLLIVLAVTLLLGRYTGYRLSELLRFRALARKEAT
;
A
#
# COMPACT_ATOMS: atom_id res chain seq x y z
N MET A 1 -1.90 -46.75 9.44
CA MET A 1 -2.11 -45.29 9.66
C MET A 1 -0.90 -44.39 9.26
N ARG A 2 0.05 -44.81 8.40
CA ARG A 2 1.37 -44.13 8.25
C ARG A 2 1.69 -43.46 6.89
N ARG A 3 0.81 -43.49 5.88
CA ARG A 3 1.10 -42.87 4.56
C ARG A 3 0.38 -41.55 4.28
N LEU A 4 -0.80 -41.32 4.88
CA LEU A 4 -1.66 -40.17 4.59
C LEU A 4 -1.39 -38.92 5.44
N HIS A 5 -0.68 -39.04 6.57
CA HIS A 5 -0.48 -37.91 7.49
C HIS A 5 0.35 -36.76 6.88
N LEU A 6 1.44 -37.08 6.16
CA LEU A 6 2.27 -36.06 5.51
C LEU A 6 1.53 -35.31 4.39
N PRO A 7 0.88 -35.99 3.41
CA PRO A 7 0.15 -35.27 2.37
C PRO A 7 -1.03 -34.47 2.96
N LEU A 8 -1.71 -34.97 3.99
CA LEU A 8 -2.74 -34.21 4.71
C LEU A 8 -2.15 -32.94 5.34
N LEU A 9 -1.01 -33.04 6.04
CA LEU A 9 -0.32 -31.90 6.63
C LEU A 9 0.08 -30.86 5.58
N ILE A 10 0.65 -31.30 4.44
CA ILE A 10 1.00 -30.42 3.32
C ILE A 10 -0.24 -29.69 2.79
N LEU A 11 -1.35 -30.41 2.61
CA LEU A 11 -2.60 -29.85 2.09
C LEU A 11 -3.19 -28.82 3.06
N VAL A 12 -3.14 -29.08 4.37
CA VAL A 12 -3.57 -28.13 5.40
C VAL A 12 -2.68 -26.88 5.42
N LEU A 13 -1.35 -27.03 5.36
CA LEU A 13 -0.41 -25.90 5.32
C LEU A 13 -0.62 -25.01 4.09
N LEU A 14 -0.78 -25.63 2.91
CA LEU A 14 -1.06 -24.91 1.66
C LEU A 14 -2.42 -24.21 1.70
N GLY A 15 -3.47 -24.92 2.15
CA GLY A 15 -4.82 -24.38 2.24
C GLY A 15 -4.92 -23.19 3.19
N LEU A 16 -4.32 -23.30 4.38
CA LEU A 16 -4.30 -22.21 5.36
C LEU A 16 -3.55 -20.98 4.81
N SER A 17 -2.37 -21.19 4.22
CA SER A 17 -1.56 -20.11 3.65
C SER A 17 -2.29 -19.38 2.51
N LEU A 18 -2.83 -20.14 1.53
CA LEU A 18 -3.54 -19.57 0.39
C LEU A 18 -4.81 -18.83 0.79
N THR A 19 -5.54 -19.33 1.80
CA THR A 19 -6.76 -18.68 2.30
C THR A 19 -6.44 -17.32 2.93
N ILE A 20 -5.42 -17.26 3.78
CA ILE A 20 -5.00 -16.00 4.42
C ILE A 20 -4.46 -15.02 3.37
N PHE A 21 -3.61 -15.50 2.46
CA PHE A 21 -3.07 -14.71 1.36
C PHE A 21 -4.19 -14.11 0.49
N TYR A 22 -5.16 -14.92 0.07
CA TYR A 22 -6.28 -14.46 -0.75
C TYR A 22 -7.13 -13.40 -0.04
N HIS A 23 -7.42 -13.61 1.24
CA HIS A 23 -8.20 -12.65 2.02
C HIS A 23 -7.47 -11.30 2.16
N LYS A 24 -6.16 -11.31 2.42
CA LYS A 24 -5.37 -10.07 2.48
C LYS A 24 -5.24 -9.37 1.11
N ALA A 25 -5.01 -10.13 0.05
CA ALA A 25 -4.84 -9.57 -1.28
C ALA A 25 -6.14 -8.95 -1.82
N TRP A 26 -7.27 -9.66 -1.70
CA TRP A 26 -8.53 -9.24 -2.34
C TRP A 26 -9.43 -8.38 -1.45
N ASN A 27 -9.59 -8.74 -0.16
CA ASN A 27 -10.52 -8.03 0.73
C ASN A 27 -9.86 -6.80 1.37
N LEU A 28 -8.58 -6.90 1.73
CA LEU A 28 -7.83 -5.82 2.39
C LEU A 28 -7.00 -4.97 1.41
N GLY A 29 -6.81 -5.45 0.17
CA GLY A 29 -6.15 -4.70 -0.90
C GLY A 29 -4.62 -4.59 -0.76
N PHE A 30 -3.97 -5.55 -0.08
CA PHE A 30 -2.50 -5.56 -0.01
C PHE A 30 -1.86 -5.81 -1.39
N PRO A 31 -0.86 -5.02 -1.80
CA PRO A 31 -0.26 -5.13 -3.13
C PRO A 31 0.59 -6.41 -3.24
N VAL A 32 0.30 -7.24 -4.24
CA VAL A 32 1.06 -8.48 -4.52
C VAL A 32 2.41 -8.17 -5.18
N LEU A 33 2.50 -7.09 -5.94
CA LEU A 33 3.73 -6.66 -6.60
C LEU A 33 4.39 -5.50 -5.83
N PRO A 34 5.74 -5.45 -5.82
CA PRO A 34 6.46 -4.32 -5.26
C PRO A 34 6.17 -3.04 -6.05
N ALA A 35 6.26 -1.89 -5.38
CA ALA A 35 6.08 -0.56 -5.97
C ALA A 35 4.71 -0.33 -6.65
N GLN A 36 3.66 -1.06 -6.24
CA GLN A 36 2.29 -0.62 -6.54
C GLN A 36 1.99 0.63 -5.71
N THR A 37 1.75 1.74 -6.40
CA THR A 37 1.25 2.97 -5.80
C THR A 37 -0.26 2.96 -5.91
N THR A 38 -0.94 3.30 -4.82
CA THR A 38 -2.38 3.57 -4.87
C THR A 38 -2.56 5.07 -5.06
N ASP A 39 -3.47 5.44 -5.96
CA ASP A 39 -3.80 6.83 -6.22
C ASP A 39 -4.56 7.40 -5.02
N ASN A 40 -3.87 8.25 -4.26
CA ASN A 40 -4.47 9.02 -3.20
C ASN A 40 -4.46 10.49 -3.60
N TRP A 41 -5.51 11.21 -3.24
CA TRP A 41 -5.63 12.64 -3.44
C TRP A 41 -5.44 13.33 -2.10
N ILE A 42 -4.51 14.26 -2.03
CA ILE A 42 -4.42 15.20 -0.91
C ILE A 42 -5.25 16.41 -1.29
N VAL A 43 -6.28 16.69 -0.50
CA VAL A 43 -7.14 17.85 -0.66
C VAL A 43 -6.94 18.79 0.53
N GLU A 44 -6.59 20.03 0.24
CA GLU A 44 -6.37 21.07 1.24
C GLU A 44 -7.38 22.19 1.04
N ALA A 45 -8.12 22.50 2.11
CA ALA A 45 -8.96 23.68 2.20
C ALA A 45 -8.24 24.74 3.03
N ARG A 46 -7.97 25.89 2.41
CA ARG A 46 -7.38 27.07 3.04
C ARG A 46 -8.46 28.12 3.22
N VAL A 47 -8.76 28.45 4.47
CA VAL A 47 -9.76 29.45 4.86
C VAL A 47 -9.04 30.66 5.45
N ALA A 48 -9.17 31.81 4.79
CA ALA A 48 -8.60 33.08 5.24
C ALA A 48 -9.70 34.11 5.55
N PHE A 49 -9.52 34.89 6.61
CA PHE A 49 -10.47 35.91 7.03
C PHE A 49 -9.83 37.02 7.87
N GLU A 50 -10.57 38.11 8.06
CA GLU A 50 -10.13 39.28 8.83
C GLU A 50 -11.02 39.49 10.06
N PRO A 51 -10.48 39.39 11.29
CA PRO A 51 -11.24 39.63 12.52
C PRO A 51 -11.78 41.07 12.62
N THR A 52 -12.98 41.22 13.17
CA THR A 52 -13.57 42.55 13.45
C THR A 52 -13.37 43.02 14.88
N GLY A 53 -12.75 42.19 15.72
CA GLY A 53 -12.52 42.43 17.15
C GLY A 53 -13.36 41.51 18.05
N GLY A 54 -12.80 41.18 19.21
CA GLY A 54 -13.39 40.23 20.17
C GLY A 54 -13.18 38.77 19.78
N ALA A 55 -13.90 37.87 20.44
CA ALA A 55 -13.83 36.44 20.16
C ALA A 55 -14.42 36.12 18.78
N VAL A 56 -13.69 35.35 17.99
CA VAL A 56 -14.07 34.93 16.64
C VAL A 56 -14.46 33.46 16.64
N THR A 57 -15.47 33.14 15.85
CA THR A 57 -15.88 31.77 15.55
C THR A 57 -15.93 31.59 14.04
N ALA A 58 -15.19 30.61 13.53
CA ALA A 58 -15.23 30.21 12.13
C ALA A 58 -15.77 28.78 12.04
N ARG A 59 -16.89 28.60 11.35
CA ARG A 59 -17.44 27.27 11.02
C ARG A 59 -17.12 26.95 9.58
N VAL A 60 -16.64 25.75 9.32
CA VAL A 60 -16.33 25.28 7.98
C VAL A 60 -16.86 23.87 7.83
N PHE A 61 -17.57 23.61 6.73
CA PHE A 61 -18.02 22.27 6.43
C PHE A 61 -16.85 21.38 6.00
N LEU A 62 -16.91 20.11 6.42
CA LEU A 62 -15.93 19.08 6.13
C LEU A 62 -16.62 17.90 5.42
N PRO A 63 -15.91 17.19 4.53
CA PRO A 63 -16.42 15.94 3.99
C PRO A 63 -16.51 14.89 5.11
N GLN A 64 -17.54 14.05 5.07
CA GLN A 64 -17.77 12.98 6.04
C GLN A 64 -17.69 11.61 5.37
N ASP A 65 -18.57 11.35 4.39
CA ASP A 65 -18.63 10.08 3.67
C ASP A 65 -18.90 10.33 2.16
N PRO A 66 -17.88 10.74 1.39
CA PRO A 66 -18.07 11.06 -0.02
C PRO A 66 -18.36 9.78 -0.85
N PRO A 67 -19.37 9.78 -1.74
CA PRO A 67 -19.70 8.60 -2.54
C PRO A 67 -18.55 8.21 -3.47
N GLY A 68 -18.11 6.94 -3.40
CA GLY A 68 -17.02 6.40 -4.23
C GLY A 68 -15.60 6.79 -3.78
N LEU A 69 -15.48 7.58 -2.71
CA LEU A 69 -14.22 7.96 -2.09
C LEU A 69 -14.29 7.66 -0.59
N ALA A 70 -13.15 7.61 0.09
CA ALA A 70 -13.12 7.54 1.54
C ALA A 70 -11.99 8.41 2.10
N LEU A 71 -12.23 8.99 3.27
CA LEU A 71 -11.22 9.75 4.00
C LEU A 71 -10.28 8.78 4.71
N LEU A 72 -9.00 8.92 4.43
CA LEU A 72 -7.93 8.09 4.98
C LEU A 72 -7.34 8.72 6.24
N ASP A 73 -7.12 10.04 6.19
CA ASP A 73 -6.43 10.80 7.22
C ASP A 73 -6.82 12.28 7.14
N GLU A 74 -6.85 12.94 8.30
CA GLU A 74 -7.32 14.31 8.46
C GLU A 74 -6.39 15.12 9.37
N HIS A 75 -5.99 16.29 8.91
CA HIS A 75 -5.10 17.18 9.63
C HIS A 75 -5.66 18.60 9.68
N PHE A 76 -5.67 19.19 10.88
CA PHE A 76 -6.10 20.56 11.12
C PHE A 76 -4.91 21.40 11.55
N VAL A 77 -4.60 22.47 10.82
CA VAL A 77 -3.52 23.42 11.18
C VAL A 77 -4.14 24.75 11.56
N SER A 78 -4.26 24.98 12.86
CA SER A 78 -4.90 26.17 13.43
C SER A 78 -4.17 26.64 14.69
N ARG A 79 -3.16 27.50 14.53
CA ARG A 79 -2.33 28.00 15.65
C ARG A 79 -3.16 28.91 16.57
N GLY A 80 -3.31 28.53 17.85
CA GLY A 80 -3.97 29.36 18.86
C GLY A 80 -5.51 29.37 18.79
N TYR A 81 -6.11 28.42 18.08
CA TYR A 81 -7.56 28.21 18.04
C TYR A 81 -7.93 26.95 18.81
N GLY A 82 -9.06 27.00 19.53
CA GLY A 82 -9.76 25.80 19.97
C GLY A 82 -10.54 25.20 18.80
N LEU A 83 -10.40 23.89 18.57
CA LEU A 83 -11.09 23.14 17.52
C LEU A 83 -12.09 22.17 18.15
N THR A 84 -13.33 22.23 17.67
CA THR A 84 -14.35 21.21 17.91
C THR A 84 -14.91 20.74 16.59
N THR A 85 -15.06 19.43 16.41
CA THR A 85 -15.74 18.85 15.24
C THR A 85 -17.08 18.29 15.68
N GLY A 86 -18.09 18.40 14.82
CA GLY A 86 -19.43 17.90 15.09
C GLY A 86 -20.21 17.66 13.81
N THR A 87 -21.35 17.00 13.95
CA THR A 87 -22.29 16.75 12.85
C THR A 87 -23.51 17.65 13.01
N ASN A 88 -23.91 18.30 11.93
CA ASN A 88 -25.06 19.19 11.84
C ASN A 88 -25.93 18.76 10.63
N GLY A 89 -26.95 17.95 10.91
CA GLY A 89 -27.74 17.29 9.87
C GLY A 89 -26.88 16.29 9.07
N GLU A 90 -26.84 16.47 7.75
CA GLU A 90 -26.06 15.64 6.82
C GLU A 90 -24.61 16.12 6.64
N ASN A 91 -24.25 17.27 7.24
CA ASN A 91 -22.93 17.87 7.11
C ASN A 91 -22.11 17.71 8.38
N ARG A 92 -20.81 17.47 8.23
CA ARG A 92 -19.84 17.60 9.31
C ARG A 92 -19.24 19.00 9.29
N GLU A 93 -19.05 19.60 10.45
CA GLU A 93 -18.47 20.94 10.58
C GLU A 93 -17.29 20.95 11.56
N ALA A 94 -16.26 21.72 11.22
CA ALA A 94 -15.22 22.15 12.14
C ALA A 94 -15.52 23.57 12.62
N VAL A 95 -15.54 23.74 13.94
CA VAL A 95 -15.73 25.03 14.59
C VAL A 95 -14.42 25.43 15.24
N TRP A 96 -13.80 26.47 14.71
CA TRP A 96 -12.61 27.09 15.27
C TRP A 96 -12.98 28.33 16.08
N THR A 97 -12.48 28.41 17.31
CA THR A 97 -12.73 29.53 18.21
C THR A 97 -11.44 30.12 18.76
N THR A 98 -11.38 31.44 18.88
CA THR A 98 -10.27 32.14 19.54
C THR A 98 -10.73 33.45 20.15
N ARG A 99 -10.09 33.88 21.26
CA ARG A 99 -10.55 35.04 22.05
C ARG A 99 -10.03 36.38 21.54
N SER A 100 -8.79 36.42 21.04
CA SER A 100 -8.12 37.68 20.66
C SER A 100 -7.26 37.50 19.40
N PRO A 101 -7.86 37.22 18.24
CA PRO A 101 -7.10 37.11 17.00
C PRO A 101 -6.69 38.50 16.49
N ALA A 102 -5.45 38.63 16.04
CA ALA A 102 -4.90 39.87 15.49
C ALA A 102 -4.33 39.65 14.09
N GLY A 103 -4.62 40.57 13.16
CA GLY A 103 -4.21 40.47 11.76
C GLY A 103 -4.98 39.42 10.97
N ARG A 104 -4.63 39.25 9.70
CA ARG A 104 -5.24 38.27 8.79
C ARG A 104 -5.04 36.85 9.31
N GLN A 105 -6.13 36.12 9.45
CA GLN A 105 -6.14 34.76 9.97
C GLN A 105 -6.21 33.77 8.81
N VAL A 106 -5.54 32.63 8.96
CA VAL A 106 -5.56 31.53 7.99
C VAL A 106 -5.64 30.22 8.73
N LEU A 107 -6.61 29.39 8.36
CA LEU A 107 -6.84 28.04 8.86
C LEU A 107 -6.65 27.07 7.69
N TYR A 108 -6.04 25.92 7.97
CA TYR A 108 -5.90 24.85 6.98
C TYR A 108 -6.57 23.58 7.49
N TYR A 109 -7.32 22.95 6.61
CA TYR A 109 -7.80 21.59 6.75
C TYR A 109 -7.24 20.77 5.59
N ARG A 110 -6.61 19.63 5.90
CA ARG A 110 -6.05 18.72 4.90
C ARG A 110 -6.63 17.34 5.10
N ALA A 111 -7.21 16.79 4.05
CA ALA A 111 -7.72 15.42 4.01
C ALA A 111 -6.96 14.63 2.94
N THR A 112 -6.62 13.38 3.27
CA THR A 112 -6.16 12.41 2.27
C THR A 112 -7.35 11.53 1.90
N VAL A 113 -7.73 11.50 0.62
CA VAL A 113 -8.86 10.70 0.13
C VAL A 113 -8.38 9.68 -0.90
N TYR A 114 -9.04 8.52 -0.95
CA TYR A 114 -8.72 7.45 -1.89
C TYR A 114 -10.00 6.90 -2.53
N GLN A 115 -9.86 6.31 -3.72
CA GLN A 115 -10.99 5.70 -4.43
C GLN A 115 -11.38 4.35 -3.82
N VAL A 116 -12.67 4.18 -3.54
CA VAL A 116 -13.24 2.90 -3.09
C VAL A 116 -13.97 2.28 -4.27
N GLY A 117 -13.54 1.10 -4.72
CA GLY A 117 -14.08 0.41 -5.91
C GLY A 117 -15.55 -0.02 -5.81
N SER A 118 -16.19 0.15 -4.66
CA SER A 118 -17.61 -0.04 -4.44
C SER A 118 -18.15 1.16 -3.67
N SER A 119 -18.81 2.09 -4.35
CA SER A 119 -19.67 3.08 -3.72
C SER A 119 -20.79 2.33 -3.01
N LEU A 120 -20.79 2.33 -1.68
CA LEU A 120 -21.99 1.97 -0.93
C LEU A 120 -23.09 2.93 -1.37
N PRO A 121 -24.30 2.45 -1.70
CA PRO A 121 -25.45 3.32 -1.90
C PRO A 121 -25.55 4.23 -0.67
N ASN A 122 -25.73 5.53 -0.88
CA ASN A 122 -26.00 6.44 0.22
C ASN A 122 -27.45 6.19 0.65
N ASP A 123 -27.63 5.12 1.44
CA ASP A 123 -28.89 4.55 1.91
C ASP A 123 -29.45 5.40 3.05
N THR A 124 -29.70 6.67 2.75
CA THR A 124 -30.43 7.58 3.63
C THR A 124 -31.92 7.36 3.40
N ASP A 125 -32.70 7.28 4.47
CA ASP A 125 -34.15 7.10 4.41
C ASP A 125 -34.83 8.15 3.52
N TYR A 126 -35.89 7.73 2.83
CA TYR A 126 -36.68 8.62 1.98
C TYR A 126 -37.19 9.83 2.78
N PRO A 127 -36.82 11.08 2.42
CA PRO A 127 -37.18 12.28 3.20
C PRO A 127 -38.66 12.67 3.13
N GLY A 128 -39.50 11.87 2.45
CA GLY A 128 -40.89 12.22 2.16
C GLY A 128 -41.01 13.17 0.96
N PRO A 129 -42.22 13.46 0.46
CA PRO A 129 -42.44 14.33 -0.69
C PRO A 129 -42.09 15.79 -0.37
N ALA A 130 -41.43 16.47 -1.29
CA ALA A 130 -41.09 17.89 -1.13
C ALA A 130 -42.35 18.76 -0.97
N ALA A 131 -42.26 19.77 -0.11
CA ALA A 131 -43.29 20.80 0.00
C ALA A 131 -43.18 21.75 -1.20
N PRO A 132 -44.28 22.03 -1.93
CA PRO A 132 -44.24 22.97 -3.03
C PRO A 132 -43.93 24.39 -2.51
N VAL A 133 -43.12 25.12 -3.28
CA VAL A 133 -42.79 26.51 -2.99
C VAL A 133 -44.01 27.39 -3.30
N ASP A 134 -44.35 28.31 -2.40
CA ASP A 134 -45.41 29.28 -2.65
C ASP A 134 -44.88 30.38 -3.60
N LEU A 135 -45.24 30.27 -4.87
CA LEU A 135 -44.86 31.21 -5.91
C LEU A 135 -46.03 32.19 -6.17
N GLU A 136 -45.72 33.47 -6.38
CA GLU A 136 -46.70 34.48 -6.81
C GLU A 136 -47.03 34.33 -8.31
N GLU A 137 -48.17 34.86 -8.75
CA GLU A 137 -48.43 34.98 -10.19
C GLU A 137 -47.54 36.07 -10.80
N PRO A 138 -46.95 35.87 -12.00
CA PRO A 138 -47.21 34.80 -12.98
C PRO A 138 -46.34 33.54 -12.83
N PHE A 139 -45.41 33.51 -11.87
CA PHE A 139 -44.44 32.42 -11.70
C PHE A 139 -45.11 31.09 -11.39
N ARG A 140 -46.18 31.09 -10.58
CA ARG A 140 -46.92 29.85 -10.26
C ARG A 140 -47.45 29.15 -11.51
N SER A 141 -48.15 29.89 -12.37
CA SER A 141 -48.70 29.36 -13.62
C SER A 141 -47.60 28.86 -14.57
N ALA A 142 -46.48 29.59 -14.66
CA ALA A 142 -45.34 29.20 -15.48
C ALA A 142 -44.64 27.93 -14.96
N ALA A 143 -44.40 27.82 -13.65
CA ALA A 143 -43.82 26.62 -13.03
C ALA A 143 -44.70 25.39 -13.26
N GLN A 144 -46.02 25.53 -13.13
CA GLN A 144 -46.96 24.44 -13.37
C GLN A 144 -46.95 23.97 -14.83
N ALA A 145 -46.93 24.91 -15.78
CA ALA A 145 -46.82 24.60 -17.21
C ALA A 145 -45.51 23.87 -17.56
N VAL A 146 -44.39 24.25 -16.93
CA VAL A 146 -43.10 23.55 -17.07
C VAL A 146 -43.19 22.13 -16.50
N VAL A 147 -43.69 21.98 -15.28
CA VAL A 147 -43.81 20.68 -14.60
C VAL A 147 -44.71 19.71 -15.39
N ASP A 148 -45.86 20.16 -15.87
CA ASP A 148 -46.79 19.32 -16.64
C ASP A 148 -46.19 18.89 -17.98
N ARG A 149 -45.43 19.76 -18.63
CA ARG A 149 -44.73 19.45 -19.87
C ARG A 149 -43.62 18.41 -19.66
N VAL A 150 -42.77 18.62 -18.65
CA VAL A 150 -41.68 17.68 -18.31
C VAL A 150 -42.28 16.33 -17.94
N ARG A 151 -43.36 16.32 -17.13
CA ARG A 151 -44.08 15.10 -16.72
C ARG A 151 -44.57 14.30 -17.92
N GLY A 152 -45.08 14.96 -18.96
CA GLY A 152 -45.51 14.30 -20.20
C GLY A 152 -44.39 13.63 -21.01
N ARG A 153 -43.12 13.97 -20.76
CA ARG A 153 -41.93 13.40 -21.45
C ARG A 153 -41.04 12.54 -20.55
N SER A 154 -41.45 12.26 -19.32
CA SER A 154 -40.69 11.50 -18.34
C SER A 154 -41.47 10.28 -17.85
N ALA A 155 -40.77 9.20 -17.51
CA ALA A 155 -41.38 7.95 -17.02
C ALA A 155 -41.20 7.74 -15.50
N ASP A 156 -40.18 8.36 -14.91
CA ASP A 156 -39.81 8.23 -13.50
C ASP A 156 -39.17 9.53 -12.97
N ILE A 157 -38.83 9.56 -11.67
CA ILE A 157 -38.25 10.74 -11.01
C ILE A 157 -36.89 11.13 -11.63
N THR A 158 -36.06 10.14 -11.95
CA THR A 158 -34.73 10.38 -12.52
C THR A 158 -34.82 10.98 -13.93
N SER A 159 -35.65 10.41 -14.80
CA SER A 159 -35.90 10.95 -16.14
C SER A 159 -36.60 12.31 -16.08
N PHE A 160 -37.50 12.55 -15.13
CA PHE A 160 -38.09 13.87 -14.90
C PHE A 160 -36.99 14.92 -14.62
N ALA A 161 -36.07 14.62 -13.69
CA ALA A 161 -34.99 15.53 -13.33
C ALA A 161 -34.02 15.77 -14.49
N THR A 162 -33.60 14.73 -15.22
CA THR A 162 -32.75 14.86 -16.41
C THR A 162 -33.40 15.71 -17.51
N VAL A 163 -34.70 15.50 -17.77
CA VAL A 163 -35.44 16.25 -18.79
C VAL A 163 -35.61 17.71 -18.38
N LEU A 164 -35.94 17.97 -17.11
CA LEU A 164 -36.05 19.33 -16.56
C LEU A 164 -34.74 20.10 -16.73
N VAL A 165 -33.62 19.52 -16.29
CA VAL A 165 -32.30 20.17 -16.39
C VAL A 165 -31.92 20.43 -17.85
N ARG A 166 -32.19 19.48 -18.76
CA ARG A 166 -31.93 19.69 -20.18
C ARG A 166 -32.77 20.82 -20.76
N ASP A 167 -34.06 20.89 -20.41
CA ASP A 167 -34.94 21.96 -20.88
C ASP A 167 -34.47 23.32 -20.34
N MET A 168 -34.00 23.39 -19.09
CA MET A 168 -33.43 24.61 -18.49
C MET A 168 -32.21 25.13 -19.26
N ASN A 169 -31.34 24.22 -19.74
CA ASN A 169 -30.08 24.60 -20.40
C ASN A 169 -30.22 24.92 -21.90
N VAL A 170 -31.25 24.40 -22.57
CA VAL A 170 -31.49 24.62 -24.01
C VAL A 170 -32.47 25.78 -24.26
N SER A 171 -33.10 26.31 -23.20
CA SER A 171 -34.42 26.96 -23.23
C SER A 171 -34.64 27.99 -24.35
N THR A 172 -35.64 27.67 -25.18
CA THR A 172 -36.39 28.54 -26.12
C THR A 172 -37.84 28.77 -25.64
N ASP A 173 -38.18 28.29 -24.44
CA ASP A 173 -39.52 28.32 -23.85
C ASP A 173 -39.76 29.59 -23.01
N GLU A 174 -40.83 30.31 -23.32
CA GLU A 174 -41.19 31.57 -22.65
C GLU A 174 -41.43 31.39 -21.14
N ASN A 175 -42.03 30.26 -20.74
CA ASN A 175 -42.31 29.98 -19.32
C ASN A 175 -41.03 29.66 -18.52
N MET A 176 -40.05 29.02 -19.16
CA MET A 176 -38.78 28.65 -18.52
C MET A 176 -37.82 29.84 -18.43
N ALA A 177 -37.91 30.76 -19.38
CA ALA A 177 -37.14 32.01 -19.39
C ALA A 177 -37.43 32.92 -18.18
N LEU A 178 -38.57 32.74 -17.50
CA LEU A 178 -38.87 33.45 -16.24
C LEU A 178 -38.01 33.00 -15.06
N PHE A 179 -37.43 31.79 -15.13
CA PHE A 179 -36.72 31.16 -14.01
C PHE A 179 -35.21 31.02 -14.24
N VAL A 180 -34.77 30.95 -15.49
CA VAL A 180 -33.36 30.75 -15.84
C VAL A 180 -32.84 31.98 -16.56
N SER A 181 -31.94 32.70 -15.91
CA SER A 181 -31.17 33.77 -16.57
C SER A 181 -30.01 33.16 -17.36
N ALA A 182 -29.66 33.77 -18.50
CA ALA A 182 -28.56 33.28 -19.34
C ALA A 182 -27.21 33.25 -18.59
N ASP A 183 -27.02 34.18 -17.66
CA ASP A 183 -25.80 34.35 -16.86
C ASP A 183 -25.86 33.63 -15.49
N ALA A 184 -26.90 32.83 -15.23
CA ALA A 184 -27.04 32.09 -13.97
C ALA A 184 -25.87 31.12 -13.77
N GLY A 185 -25.17 31.26 -12.64
CA GLY A 185 -24.14 30.30 -12.20
C GLY A 185 -24.73 28.97 -11.73
N ASP A 186 -23.88 27.95 -11.56
CA ASP A 186 -24.28 26.58 -11.21
C ASP A 186 -25.23 26.52 -10.00
N ARG A 187 -24.97 27.33 -8.97
CA ARG A 187 -25.77 27.36 -7.74
C ARG A 187 -27.19 27.88 -7.95
N GLU A 188 -27.35 28.95 -8.74
CA GLU A 188 -28.65 29.53 -9.06
C GLU A 188 -29.47 28.56 -9.90
N ARG A 189 -28.85 27.93 -10.91
CA ARG A 189 -29.49 26.90 -11.73
C ARG A 189 -30.00 25.73 -10.89
N VAL A 190 -29.17 25.21 -9.98
CA VAL A 190 -29.58 24.10 -9.10
C VAL A 190 -30.69 24.54 -8.14
N ARG A 191 -30.66 25.77 -7.62
CA ARG A 191 -31.74 26.31 -6.79
C ARG A 191 -33.07 26.34 -7.55
N THR A 192 -33.06 26.91 -8.76
CA THR A 192 -34.24 26.92 -9.63
C THR A 192 -34.75 25.52 -9.95
N ALA A 193 -33.85 24.57 -10.21
CA ALA A 193 -34.24 23.18 -10.46
C ALA A 193 -34.92 22.55 -9.23
N ILE A 194 -34.39 22.79 -8.02
CA ILE A 194 -34.99 22.33 -6.76
C ILE A 194 -36.38 22.93 -6.57
N GLU A 195 -36.58 24.23 -6.84
CA GLU A 195 -37.88 24.89 -6.75
C GLU A 195 -38.92 24.27 -7.70
N LEU A 196 -38.53 24.02 -8.96
CA LEU A 196 -39.42 23.37 -9.95
C LEU A 196 -39.71 21.91 -9.61
N LEU A 197 -38.72 21.16 -9.10
CA LEU A 197 -38.89 19.78 -8.62
C LEU A 197 -39.81 19.70 -7.40
N ALA A 198 -39.76 20.69 -6.52
CA ALA A 198 -40.65 20.80 -5.38
C ALA A 198 -42.12 20.96 -5.82
N GLY A 199 -42.38 21.68 -6.93
CA GLY A 199 -43.69 21.75 -7.57
C GLY A 199 -44.20 20.39 -8.06
N ALA A 200 -43.29 19.49 -8.45
CA ALA A 200 -43.59 18.10 -8.79
C ALA A 200 -43.63 17.15 -7.58
N ARG A 201 -43.46 17.66 -6.34
CA ARG A 201 -43.35 16.90 -5.08
C ARG A 201 -42.12 15.97 -5.02
N ILE A 202 -41.09 16.25 -5.81
CA ILE A 202 -39.85 15.47 -5.88
C ILE A 202 -38.83 16.06 -4.89
N PRO A 203 -38.30 15.27 -3.94
CA PRO A 203 -37.24 15.72 -3.04
C PRO A 203 -35.94 15.88 -3.80
N ALA A 204 -35.36 17.06 -3.67
CA ALA A 204 -34.11 17.42 -4.30
C ALA A 204 -33.24 18.21 -3.31
N ARG A 205 -31.93 18.02 -3.40
CA ARG A 205 -30.96 18.76 -2.59
C ARG A 205 -29.79 19.23 -3.44
N MET A 206 -29.15 20.28 -2.94
CA MET A 206 -27.93 20.83 -3.51
C MET A 206 -26.73 20.11 -2.92
N VAL A 207 -25.74 19.80 -3.75
CA VAL A 207 -24.48 19.19 -3.33
C VAL A 207 -23.34 20.03 -3.85
N HIS A 208 -22.32 20.25 -3.03
CA HIS A 208 -21.11 20.94 -3.45
C HIS A 208 -19.92 20.01 -3.35
N GLY A 209 -19.10 20.00 -4.39
CA GLY A 209 -17.94 19.14 -4.46
C GLY A 209 -16.83 19.68 -5.34
N LEU A 210 -15.69 19.00 -5.28
CA LEU A 210 -14.48 19.37 -6.00
C LEU A 210 -14.19 18.33 -7.05
N GLN A 211 -13.98 18.78 -8.28
CA GLN A 211 -13.37 17.93 -9.31
C GLN A 211 -11.89 17.79 -9.00
N LEU A 212 -11.46 16.59 -8.60
CA LEU A 212 -10.06 16.34 -8.28
C LEU A 212 -9.27 16.29 -9.59
N ALA A 213 -8.22 17.10 -9.66
CA ALA A 213 -7.30 17.19 -10.78
C ALA A 213 -5.88 17.38 -10.24
N ASP A 214 -4.90 16.76 -10.90
CA ASP A 214 -3.53 16.77 -10.40
C ASP A 214 -2.93 18.18 -10.40
N ARG A 215 -2.29 18.52 -9.27
CA ARG A 215 -1.68 19.83 -8.97
C ARG A 215 -2.59 21.03 -9.18
N ALA A 216 -3.91 20.85 -9.07
CA ALA A 216 -4.86 21.94 -9.17
C ALA A 216 -4.83 22.82 -7.90
N ARG A 217 -4.91 24.15 -8.11
CA ARG A 217 -4.93 25.16 -7.05
C ARG A 217 -6.09 26.13 -7.30
N ASP A 218 -6.53 26.77 -6.22
CA ASP A 218 -7.63 27.74 -6.25
C ASP A 218 -8.91 27.18 -6.89
N LEU A 219 -9.15 25.89 -6.67
CA LEU A 219 -10.35 25.20 -7.15
C LEU A 219 -11.59 25.81 -6.50
N GLN A 220 -12.60 26.06 -7.33
CA GLN A 220 -13.92 26.47 -6.89
C GLN A 220 -14.81 25.23 -6.79
N PRO A 221 -15.56 25.04 -5.69
CA PRO A 221 -16.56 23.99 -5.58
C PRO A 221 -17.59 24.12 -6.71
N ARG A 222 -17.90 23.00 -7.35
CA ARG A 222 -19.01 22.89 -8.30
C ARG A 222 -20.25 22.45 -7.58
N THR A 223 -21.38 22.94 -8.04
CA THR A 223 -22.69 22.58 -7.49
C THR A 223 -23.31 21.47 -8.33
N TRP A 224 -23.86 20.46 -7.69
CA TRP A 224 -24.60 19.35 -8.27
C TRP A 224 -26.02 19.31 -7.70
N LEU A 225 -26.93 18.72 -8.47
CA LEU A 225 -28.29 18.42 -8.05
C LEU A 225 -28.36 16.95 -7.65
N GLU A 226 -28.94 16.62 -6.51
CA GLU A 226 -29.32 15.25 -6.17
C GLU A 226 -30.84 15.17 -6.03
N VAL A 227 -31.44 14.14 -6.63
CA VAL A 227 -32.88 13.86 -6.54
C VAL A 227 -33.12 12.49 -5.91
N HIS A 228 -34.10 12.39 -5.03
CA HIS A 228 -34.38 11.12 -4.35
C HIS A 228 -35.43 10.31 -5.12
N ASN A 229 -35.03 9.17 -5.69
CA ASN A 229 -35.89 8.34 -6.55
C ASN A 229 -36.77 7.33 -5.77
N THR A 230 -37.01 7.58 -4.48
CA THR A 230 -37.63 6.68 -3.46
C THR A 230 -36.77 5.52 -2.97
N ARG A 231 -35.62 5.25 -3.61
CA ARG A 231 -34.66 4.22 -3.16
C ARG A 231 -33.33 4.83 -2.74
N GLU A 232 -32.82 5.76 -3.54
CA GLU A 232 -31.50 6.37 -3.33
C GLU A 232 -31.48 7.81 -3.85
N TRP A 233 -30.47 8.56 -3.41
CA TRP A 233 -30.13 9.84 -4.00
C TRP A 233 -29.39 9.65 -5.31
N VAL A 234 -29.94 10.21 -6.37
CA VAL A 234 -29.39 10.15 -7.72
C VAL A 234 -28.82 11.52 -8.08
N PRO A 235 -27.49 11.64 -8.27
CA PRO A 235 -26.88 12.88 -8.74
C PRO A 235 -27.18 13.12 -10.21
N ILE A 236 -27.57 14.36 -10.52
CA ILE A 236 -27.86 14.88 -11.84
C ILE A 236 -26.95 16.08 -12.08
N ASN A 237 -26.20 16.04 -13.18
CA ASN A 237 -25.35 17.15 -13.59
C ASN A 237 -26.21 18.33 -14.06
N PRO A 238 -26.10 19.52 -13.42
CA PRO A 238 -26.93 20.66 -13.75
C PRO A 238 -26.66 21.28 -15.13
N MET A 239 -25.57 20.91 -15.81
CA MET A 239 -25.18 21.48 -17.11
C MET A 239 -25.72 20.70 -18.31
N ASP A 240 -25.93 19.39 -18.19
CA ASP A 240 -26.35 18.54 -19.32
C ASP A 240 -27.46 17.52 -18.96
N GLY A 241 -27.81 17.41 -17.67
CA GLY A 241 -28.78 16.45 -17.16
C GLY A 241 -28.27 15.01 -17.06
N SER A 242 -26.97 14.77 -17.26
CA SER A 242 -26.36 13.44 -17.13
C SER A 242 -26.46 12.92 -15.70
N VAL A 243 -26.65 11.61 -15.57
CA VAL A 243 -26.79 10.91 -14.29
C VAL A 243 -25.42 10.47 -13.80
N GLY A 244 -25.13 10.69 -12.51
CA GLY A 244 -23.87 10.29 -11.88
C GLY A 244 -22.98 11.48 -11.56
N TYR A 245 -22.04 11.25 -10.65
CA TYR A 245 -20.89 12.11 -10.48
C TYR A 245 -19.83 11.81 -11.55
N PRO A 246 -19.05 12.81 -12.00
CA PRO A 246 -17.88 12.54 -12.81
C PRO A 246 -16.87 11.70 -12.01
N LYS A 247 -15.97 11.00 -12.71
CA LYS A 247 -14.85 10.33 -12.04
C LYS A 247 -14.06 11.36 -11.23
N ASP A 248 -13.54 10.94 -10.07
CA ASP A 248 -12.72 11.79 -9.21
C ASP A 248 -13.45 13.05 -8.69
N PHE A 249 -14.76 12.96 -8.43
CA PHE A 249 -15.52 14.04 -7.79
C PHE A 249 -15.63 13.81 -6.29
N LEU A 250 -15.09 14.74 -5.49
CA LEU A 250 -15.19 14.71 -4.04
C LEU A 250 -16.36 15.56 -3.57
N VAL A 251 -17.43 14.93 -3.09
CA VAL A 251 -18.51 15.62 -2.38
C VAL A 251 -17.97 16.20 -1.07
N TRP A 252 -18.22 17.48 -0.82
CA TRP A 252 -17.69 18.23 0.31
C TRP A 252 -18.77 18.62 1.31
N TRP A 253 -19.89 19.19 0.86
CA TRP A 253 -21.04 19.51 1.72
C TRP A 253 -22.36 19.52 0.96
N TYR A 254 -23.46 19.45 1.70
CA TYR A 254 -24.84 19.42 1.22
C TYR A 254 -25.59 20.70 1.61
N GLY A 255 -26.59 21.07 0.81
CA GLY A 255 -27.50 22.19 1.05
C GLY A 255 -26.99 23.55 0.52
N ASP A 256 -27.86 24.54 0.55
CA ASP A 256 -27.64 25.89 -0.02
C ASP A 256 -26.97 26.86 0.98
N HIS A 257 -25.92 26.39 1.65
CA HIS A 257 -25.14 27.20 2.59
C HIS A 257 -23.76 27.52 2.01
N GLU A 258 -23.18 28.65 2.43
CA GLU A 258 -21.78 28.95 2.15
C GLU A 258 -20.86 27.94 2.84
N ALA A 259 -19.73 27.63 2.21
CA ALA A 259 -18.76 26.67 2.77
C ALA A 259 -18.18 27.10 4.14
N VAL A 260 -18.21 28.41 4.42
CA VAL A 260 -17.65 29.03 5.63
C VAL A 260 -18.64 30.02 6.22
N GLU A 261 -18.98 29.83 7.49
CA GLU A 261 -19.71 30.83 8.28
C GLU A 261 -18.77 31.49 9.28
N LEU A 262 -18.75 32.82 9.29
CA LEU A 262 -17.91 33.61 10.18
C LEU A 262 -18.75 34.42 11.15
N ASN A 263 -18.40 34.38 12.43
CA ASN A 263 -18.91 35.29 13.44
C ASN A 263 -17.79 36.22 13.91
N ARG A 264 -18.04 37.54 13.88
CA ARG A 264 -17.07 38.61 14.19
C ARG A 264 -15.82 38.60 13.31
N ALA A 265 -15.96 38.21 12.04
CA ALA A 265 -14.93 38.32 11.01
C ALA A 265 -15.55 38.71 9.66
N ARG A 266 -14.73 39.24 8.75
CA ARG A 266 -15.11 39.68 7.39
C ARG A 266 -14.22 39.01 6.35
N ASN A 267 -14.60 39.17 5.08
CA ASN A 267 -13.83 38.76 3.92
C ASN A 267 -13.44 37.26 3.95
N PRO A 268 -14.40 36.33 4.12
CA PRO A 268 -14.11 34.91 4.02
C PRO A 268 -13.56 34.59 2.63
N GLN A 269 -12.38 33.98 2.58
CA GLN A 269 -11.79 33.45 1.37
C GLN A 269 -11.49 31.98 1.60
N ILE A 270 -12.22 31.11 0.92
CA ILE A 270 -11.91 29.68 0.86
C ILE A 270 -11.27 29.36 -0.48
N SER A 271 -10.16 28.63 -0.44
CA SER A 271 -9.43 28.17 -1.62
C SER A 271 -9.09 26.70 -1.42
N PHE A 272 -9.29 25.89 -2.45
CA PHE A 272 -9.00 24.47 -2.43
C PHE A 272 -7.79 24.16 -3.30
N ALA A 273 -6.91 23.31 -2.80
CA ALA A 273 -5.78 22.76 -3.53
C ALA A 273 -5.84 21.24 -3.50
N VAL A 274 -5.58 20.63 -4.65
CA VAL A 274 -5.57 19.18 -4.81
C VAL A 274 -4.23 18.77 -5.40
N THR A 275 -3.65 17.72 -4.86
CA THR A 275 -2.43 17.12 -5.41
C THR A 275 -2.54 15.61 -5.33
N ARG A 276 -2.23 14.94 -6.44
CA ARG A 276 -2.14 13.48 -6.44
C ARG A 276 -0.88 13.09 -5.70
N ASN A 277 -1.05 12.27 -4.66
CA ASN A 277 0.06 11.71 -3.92
C ASN A 277 0.13 10.22 -4.18
N PHE A 278 1.30 9.77 -4.60
CA PHE A 278 1.59 8.35 -4.76
C PHE A 278 2.13 7.86 -3.41
N GLN A 279 1.28 7.20 -2.63
CA GLN A 279 1.74 6.50 -1.42
C GLN A 279 1.93 5.02 -1.72
N ASP A 280 2.86 4.39 -1.00
CA ASP A 280 3.05 2.94 -1.07
C ASP A 280 1.72 2.26 -0.77
N ALA A 281 1.24 1.39 -1.67
CA ALA A 281 -0.05 0.70 -1.50
C ALA A 281 -0.12 -0.12 -0.21
N VAL A 282 1.03 -0.42 0.40
CA VAL A 282 1.16 -1.02 1.73
C VAL A 282 0.61 -0.11 2.83
N ASP A 283 1.00 1.17 2.86
CA ASP A 283 0.55 2.12 3.88
C ASP A 283 -0.96 2.36 3.78
N ALA A 284 -1.46 2.49 2.55
CA ALA A 284 -2.88 2.62 2.26
C ALA A 284 -3.68 1.37 2.70
N ALA A 285 -3.16 0.17 2.43
CA ALA A 285 -3.77 -1.09 2.86
C ALA A 285 -3.77 -1.23 4.39
N GLN A 286 -2.70 -0.80 5.07
CA GLN A 286 -2.65 -0.81 6.53
C GLN A 286 -3.71 0.11 7.16
N GLN A 287 -3.86 1.33 6.64
CA GLN A 287 -4.85 2.28 7.13
C GLN A 287 -6.28 1.78 6.85
N ARG A 288 -6.55 1.24 5.65
CA ARG A 288 -7.84 0.58 5.33
C ARG A 288 -8.17 -0.53 6.33
N ALA A 289 -7.18 -1.36 6.64
CA ALA A 289 -7.41 -2.49 7.53
C ALA A 289 -7.58 -2.05 9.00
N LYS A 290 -6.99 -0.92 9.43
CA LYS A 290 -7.28 -0.26 10.72
C LYS A 290 -8.72 0.28 10.76
N LEU A 291 -9.18 0.95 9.70
CA LEU A 291 -10.55 1.47 9.60
C LEU A 291 -11.58 0.33 9.64
N MET A 292 -11.27 -0.82 9.05
CA MET A 292 -12.11 -2.02 9.09
C MET A 292 -12.03 -2.81 10.41
N ASN A 293 -11.33 -2.30 11.43
CA ASN A 293 -11.19 -2.89 12.77
C ASN A 293 -10.72 -4.36 12.74
N SER A 294 -9.88 -4.70 11.77
CA SER A 294 -9.43 -6.07 11.56
C SER A 294 -8.27 -6.40 12.50
N ARG A 295 -8.47 -7.37 13.41
CA ARG A 295 -7.43 -7.88 14.33
C ARG A 295 -6.20 -8.45 13.63
N LEU A 296 -6.24 -8.62 12.31
CA LEU A 296 -5.10 -9.08 11.50
C LEU A 296 -4.04 -7.98 11.31
N VAL A 297 -4.38 -6.71 11.51
CA VAL A 297 -3.44 -5.57 11.35
C VAL A 297 -2.56 -5.37 12.56
N ASP A 298 -3.06 -5.69 13.75
CA ASP A 298 -2.30 -5.60 15.00
C ASP A 298 -1.11 -6.58 15.02
N PHE A 299 -1.18 -7.66 14.22
CA PHE A 299 -0.11 -8.64 14.03
C PHE A 299 0.73 -8.38 12.77
N SER A 300 0.66 -7.19 12.18
CA SER A 300 1.42 -6.82 10.99
C SER A 300 2.84 -6.36 11.33
N LEU A 301 3.83 -6.88 10.60
CA LEU A 301 5.25 -6.49 10.74
C LEU A 301 5.51 -5.01 10.41
N PHE A 302 4.62 -4.40 9.63
CA PHE A 302 4.70 -3.00 9.24
C PHE A 302 4.44 -2.03 10.41
N GLY A 303 3.90 -2.48 11.55
CA GLY A 303 3.77 -1.66 12.75
C GLY A 303 5.08 -1.49 13.54
N LEU A 304 6.13 -2.23 13.18
CA LEU A 304 7.42 -2.20 13.88
C LEU A 304 8.30 -1.03 13.41
N PRO A 305 9.26 -0.55 14.22
CA PRO A 305 10.25 0.44 13.78
C PRO A 305 11.02 -0.05 12.55
N VAL A 306 11.41 0.88 11.66
CA VAL A 306 12.08 0.58 10.37
C VAL A 306 13.33 -0.31 10.54
N GLN A 307 14.11 -0.06 11.59
CA GLN A 307 15.29 -0.87 11.91
C GLN A 307 14.93 -2.34 12.20
N THR A 308 13.86 -2.56 12.97
CA THR A 308 13.34 -3.88 13.29
C THR A 308 12.73 -4.56 12.05
N GLN A 309 12.05 -3.81 11.18
CA GLN A 309 11.52 -4.32 9.92
C GLN A 309 12.63 -4.88 9.01
N ASN A 310 13.74 -4.15 8.87
CA ASN A 310 14.88 -4.60 8.07
C ASN A 310 15.47 -5.91 8.62
N MET A 311 15.56 -6.07 9.94
CA MET A 311 15.99 -7.33 10.55
C MET A 311 15.02 -8.48 10.22
N TYR A 312 13.71 -8.24 10.28
CA TYR A 312 12.72 -9.26 9.92
C TYR A 312 12.71 -9.61 8.43
N ARG A 313 12.93 -8.64 7.53
CA ARG A 313 13.12 -8.93 6.09
C ARG A 313 14.25 -9.91 5.86
N VAL A 314 15.36 -9.76 6.59
CA VAL A 314 16.48 -10.71 6.53
C VAL A 314 16.08 -12.07 7.09
N LEU A 315 15.47 -12.09 8.28
CA LEU A 315 15.13 -13.32 8.98
C LEU A 315 14.12 -14.18 8.21
N LEU A 316 13.09 -13.56 7.63
CA LEU A 316 12.05 -14.27 6.87
C LEU A 316 12.56 -14.84 5.55
N MET A 317 13.70 -14.34 5.03
CA MET A 317 14.35 -14.90 3.85
C MET A 317 15.13 -16.19 4.11
N VAL A 318 15.56 -16.42 5.36
CA VAL A 318 16.37 -17.59 5.72
C VAL A 318 15.69 -18.92 5.36
N PRO A 319 14.41 -19.16 5.68
CA PRO A 319 13.72 -20.38 5.29
C PRO A 319 13.61 -20.56 3.76
N VAL A 320 13.47 -19.47 3.02
CA VAL A 320 13.39 -19.50 1.55
C VAL A 320 14.74 -19.90 0.96
N GLY A 321 15.84 -19.37 1.51
CA GLY A 321 17.20 -19.82 1.22
C GLY A 321 17.43 -21.29 1.55
N ALA A 322 16.93 -21.76 2.70
CA ALA A 322 17.02 -23.17 3.06
C ALA A 322 16.25 -24.07 2.07
N MET A 323 15.09 -23.63 1.58
CA MET A 323 14.29 -24.36 0.60
C MET A 323 15.04 -24.55 -0.72
N ILE A 324 15.67 -23.51 -1.27
CA ILE A 324 16.44 -23.65 -2.52
C ILE A 324 17.62 -24.60 -2.34
N ILE A 325 18.25 -24.61 -1.16
CA ILE A 325 19.35 -25.52 -0.85
C ILE A 325 18.88 -26.97 -0.80
N VAL A 326 17.75 -27.24 -0.12
CA VAL A 326 17.13 -28.57 -0.11
C VAL A 326 16.80 -29.02 -1.54
N LEU A 327 16.31 -28.11 -2.39
CA LEU A 327 16.02 -28.41 -3.79
C LEU A 327 17.28 -28.75 -4.58
N LEU A 328 18.32 -27.92 -4.52
CA LEU A 328 19.58 -28.15 -5.23
C LEU A 328 20.30 -29.41 -4.73
N ARG A 329 20.20 -29.70 -3.44
CA ARG A 329 20.83 -30.90 -2.86
C ARG A 329 20.05 -32.18 -3.16
N ASN A 330 18.73 -32.20 -2.98
CA ASN A 330 17.93 -33.41 -3.11
C ASN A 330 17.57 -33.72 -4.58
N VAL A 331 17.24 -32.70 -5.37
CA VAL A 331 16.79 -32.87 -6.75
C VAL A 331 17.95 -32.83 -7.74
N VAL A 332 18.81 -31.81 -7.64
CA VAL A 332 19.97 -31.67 -8.56
C VAL A 332 21.11 -32.59 -8.15
N GLY A 333 21.37 -32.73 -6.84
CA GLY A 333 22.43 -33.58 -6.31
C GLY A 333 23.77 -32.87 -6.12
N VAL A 334 23.75 -31.54 -5.88
CA VAL A 334 24.98 -30.77 -5.62
C VAL A 334 25.59 -31.21 -4.29
N GLN A 335 26.89 -31.51 -4.29
CA GLN A 335 27.64 -31.84 -3.08
C GLN A 335 28.07 -30.56 -2.38
N THR A 336 27.68 -30.38 -1.12
CA THR A 336 27.95 -29.18 -0.31
C THR A 336 28.51 -29.55 1.06
N PHE A 337 29.17 -28.61 1.71
CA PHE A 337 29.58 -28.73 3.11
C PHE A 337 28.35 -28.67 4.01
N GLY A 338 27.95 -29.84 4.53
CA GLY A 338 26.76 -29.93 5.36
C GLY A 338 25.47 -29.48 4.64
N THR A 339 24.38 -29.40 5.39
CA THR A 339 23.07 -28.93 4.90
C THR A 339 22.88 -27.43 5.09
N PHE A 340 23.47 -26.88 6.14
CA PHE A 340 23.20 -25.51 6.62
C PHE A 340 24.29 -24.51 6.22
N MET A 341 25.52 -24.96 5.98
CA MET A 341 26.65 -24.07 5.69
C MET A 341 26.42 -23.19 4.45
N PRO A 342 25.83 -23.67 3.34
CA PRO A 342 25.54 -22.80 2.20
C PRO A 342 24.52 -21.70 2.53
N VAL A 343 23.56 -21.93 3.45
CA VAL A 343 22.63 -20.89 3.92
C VAL A 343 23.41 -19.78 4.62
N LEU A 344 24.31 -20.19 5.53
CA LEU A 344 25.13 -19.27 6.31
C LEU A 344 26.06 -18.46 5.41
N ILE A 345 26.69 -19.09 4.43
CA ILE A 345 27.54 -18.41 3.44
C ILE A 345 26.68 -17.42 2.62
N ALA A 346 25.48 -17.80 2.18
CA ALA A 346 24.57 -16.89 1.46
C ALA A 346 24.20 -15.66 2.30
N LEU A 347 23.93 -15.85 3.60
CA LEU A 347 23.69 -14.75 4.54
C LEU A 347 24.92 -13.86 4.69
N SER A 348 26.13 -14.41 4.70
CA SER A 348 27.34 -13.60 4.74
C SER A 348 27.54 -12.74 3.48
N PHE A 349 27.12 -13.23 2.30
CA PHE A 349 27.14 -12.45 1.05
C PHE A 349 26.11 -11.33 1.03
N ARG A 350 25.03 -11.44 1.83
CA ARG A 350 24.07 -10.35 2.01
C ARG A 350 24.70 -9.13 2.66
N GLU A 351 25.60 -9.33 3.61
CA GLU A 351 26.30 -8.25 4.32
C GLU A 351 27.52 -7.72 3.56
N THR A 352 28.21 -8.59 2.81
CA THR A 352 29.49 -8.27 2.13
C THR A 352 29.35 -8.01 0.63
N GLU A 353 28.11 -7.98 0.13
CA GLU A 353 27.75 -8.02 -1.29
C GLU A 353 28.26 -9.27 -2.03
N LEU A 354 27.67 -9.60 -3.19
CA LEU A 354 28.02 -10.85 -3.87
C LEU A 354 29.47 -10.90 -4.34
N LEU A 355 29.91 -9.85 -5.04
CA LEU A 355 31.23 -9.83 -5.66
C LEU A 355 32.33 -9.77 -4.59
N GLY A 356 32.20 -8.82 -3.65
CA GLY A 356 33.10 -8.67 -2.51
C GLY A 356 33.11 -9.93 -1.64
N GLY A 357 31.93 -10.45 -1.31
CA GLY A 357 31.75 -11.67 -0.53
C GLY A 357 32.40 -12.91 -1.14
N VAL A 358 32.24 -13.15 -2.45
CA VAL A 358 32.84 -14.31 -3.13
C VAL A 358 34.37 -14.22 -3.16
N ILE A 359 34.92 -13.03 -3.46
CA ILE A 359 36.37 -12.80 -3.47
C ILE A 359 36.94 -12.99 -2.06
N LEU A 360 36.34 -12.34 -1.07
CA LEU A 360 36.75 -12.39 0.32
C LEU A 360 36.66 -13.80 0.89
N PHE A 361 35.56 -14.51 0.62
CA PHE A 361 35.37 -15.89 1.03
C PHE A 361 36.45 -16.80 0.45
N THR A 362 36.71 -16.71 -0.86
CA THR A 362 37.72 -17.55 -1.52
C THR A 362 39.13 -17.25 -1.00
N LEU A 363 39.45 -15.97 -0.81
CA LEU A 363 40.75 -15.54 -0.29
C LEU A 363 40.97 -15.99 1.16
N ILE A 364 39.99 -15.77 2.04
CA ILE A 364 40.12 -16.12 3.45
C ILE A 364 40.10 -17.63 3.65
N VAL A 365 39.22 -18.35 2.96
CA VAL A 365 39.17 -19.82 3.06
C VAL A 365 40.47 -20.43 2.56
N SER A 366 41.04 -19.97 1.45
CA SER A 366 42.32 -20.50 0.94
C SER A 366 43.48 -20.22 1.90
N LEU A 367 43.61 -18.99 2.40
CA LEU A 367 44.69 -18.62 3.32
C LEU A 367 44.53 -19.28 4.70
N GLY A 368 43.29 -19.35 5.20
CA GLY A 368 42.95 -20.04 6.45
C GLY A 368 43.20 -21.54 6.38
N LEU A 369 42.93 -22.18 5.23
CA LEU A 369 43.25 -23.59 4.99
C LEU A 369 44.76 -23.83 4.96
N ALA A 370 45.53 -22.96 4.30
CA ALA A 370 46.99 -23.04 4.29
C ALA A 370 47.59 -22.96 5.71
N ILE A 371 47.10 -22.02 6.53
CA ILE A 371 47.52 -21.89 7.92
C ILE A 371 47.05 -23.09 8.74
N ARG A 372 45.85 -23.62 8.48
CA ARG A 372 45.35 -24.80 9.17
C ARG A 372 46.24 -26.02 8.94
N PHE A 373 46.68 -26.27 7.71
CA PHE A 373 47.64 -27.34 7.42
C PHE A 373 48.96 -27.14 8.16
N TYR A 374 49.42 -25.90 8.32
CA TYR A 374 50.60 -25.60 9.12
C TYR A 374 50.38 -25.91 10.62
N LEU A 375 49.23 -25.51 11.19
CA LEU A 375 48.91 -25.79 12.60
C LEU A 375 48.73 -27.28 12.90
N GLU A 376 48.34 -28.07 11.91
CA GLU A 376 48.21 -29.52 12.06
C GLU A 376 49.56 -30.19 12.40
N HIS A 377 50.67 -29.66 11.86
CA HIS A 377 52.02 -30.14 12.16
C HIS A 377 52.40 -29.95 13.65
N LEU A 378 51.75 -28.99 14.33
CA LEU A 378 51.98 -28.68 15.75
C LEU A 378 51.25 -29.66 16.71
N LYS A 379 50.48 -30.63 16.19
CA LYS A 379 49.77 -31.66 16.97
C LYS A 379 48.90 -31.07 18.12
N LEU A 380 48.22 -29.95 17.84
CA LEU A 380 47.36 -29.27 18.79
C LEU A 380 46.07 -30.07 19.08
N LEU A 381 45.59 -29.97 20.33
CA LEU A 381 44.25 -30.43 20.75
C LEU A 381 43.14 -29.73 19.94
N LEU A 382 41.97 -30.37 19.81
CA LEU A 382 40.85 -29.87 19.00
C LEU A 382 40.38 -28.46 19.39
N VAL A 383 40.23 -28.19 20.69
CA VAL A 383 39.70 -26.89 21.18
C VAL A 383 40.69 -25.74 20.96
N PRO A 384 41.99 -25.83 21.35
CA PRO A 384 43.00 -24.83 21.00
C PRO A 384 43.15 -24.61 19.49
N ARG A 385 42.98 -25.66 18.69
CA ARG A 385 43.04 -25.59 17.22
C ARG A 385 41.92 -24.70 16.66
N LEU A 386 40.68 -24.92 17.07
CA LEU A 386 39.54 -24.08 16.64
C LEU A 386 39.73 -22.62 17.04
N ALA A 387 40.19 -22.37 18.27
CA ALA A 387 40.47 -21.02 18.76
C ALA A 387 41.56 -20.32 17.93
N ALA A 388 42.62 -21.05 17.55
CA ALA A 388 43.68 -20.53 16.70
C ALA A 388 43.15 -20.16 15.30
N VAL A 389 42.36 -21.04 14.67
CA VAL A 389 41.75 -20.78 13.34
C VAL A 389 40.87 -19.52 13.38
N VAL A 390 39.97 -19.40 14.36
CA VAL A 390 39.13 -18.19 14.52
C VAL A 390 40.00 -16.96 14.70
N SER A 391 41.01 -17.01 15.57
CA SER A 391 41.91 -15.87 15.84
C SER A 391 42.67 -15.41 14.59
N ILE A 392 43.13 -16.37 13.79
CA ILE A 392 43.79 -16.11 12.52
C ILE A 392 42.82 -15.48 11.52
N VAL A 393 41.60 -16.00 11.39
CA VAL A 393 40.58 -15.42 10.50
C VAL A 393 40.26 -13.97 10.89
N VAL A 394 40.14 -13.69 12.20
CA VAL A 394 39.97 -12.32 12.71
C VAL A 394 41.13 -11.43 12.28
N MET A 395 42.36 -11.90 12.49
CA MET A 395 43.57 -11.14 12.15
C MET A 395 43.68 -10.89 10.64
N LEU A 396 43.34 -11.87 9.81
CA LEU A 396 43.28 -11.74 8.36
C LEU A 396 42.22 -10.73 7.93
N MET A 397 41.01 -10.78 8.49
CA MET A 397 39.96 -9.80 8.21
C MET A 397 40.37 -8.39 8.61
N LEU A 398 41.01 -8.22 9.76
CA LEU A 398 41.52 -6.93 10.22
C LEU A 398 42.60 -6.40 9.26
N ALA A 399 43.56 -7.23 8.88
CA ALA A 399 44.61 -6.86 7.93
C ALA A 399 44.05 -6.47 6.56
N LEU A 400 43.12 -7.25 6.03
CA LEU A 400 42.45 -6.96 4.75
C LEU A 400 41.61 -5.69 4.82
N SER A 401 40.94 -5.43 5.94
CA SER A 401 40.12 -4.21 6.12
C SER A 401 40.98 -2.95 6.18
N VAL A 402 42.11 -2.99 6.91
CA VAL A 402 43.09 -1.89 6.93
C VAL A 402 43.67 -1.67 5.54
N LEU A 403 44.05 -2.74 4.84
CA LEU A 403 44.60 -2.64 3.48
C LEU A 403 43.58 -2.08 2.48
N SER A 404 42.33 -2.53 2.53
CA SER A 404 41.23 -2.04 1.68
C SER A 404 40.95 -0.56 1.93
N HIS A 405 40.98 -0.12 3.19
CA HIS A 405 40.82 1.28 3.57
C HIS A 405 41.93 2.15 2.96
N HIS A 406 43.19 1.70 3.01
CA HIS A 406 44.31 2.41 2.39
C HIS A 406 44.27 2.43 0.86
N LEU A 407 43.66 1.42 0.23
CA LEU A 407 43.50 1.34 -1.22
C LEU A 407 42.32 2.16 -1.76
N GLY A 408 41.57 2.87 -0.90
CA GLY A 408 40.38 3.62 -1.30
C GLY A 408 39.23 2.73 -1.81
N ILE A 409 39.29 1.43 -1.52
CA ILE A 409 38.23 0.49 -1.86
C ILE A 409 37.17 0.63 -0.76
N GLU A 410 36.17 1.47 -0.99
CA GLU A 410 35.02 1.69 -0.09
C GLU A 410 34.02 0.51 -0.05
N HIS A 411 34.32 -0.60 -0.74
CA HIS A 411 33.45 -1.77 -0.74
C HIS A 411 33.45 -2.43 0.65
N GLY A 412 32.38 -2.19 1.41
CA GLY A 412 31.60 -3.21 2.10
C GLY A 412 32.31 -4.17 3.07
N LEU A 413 33.52 -3.87 3.56
CA LEU A 413 34.16 -4.65 4.63
C LEU A 413 33.58 -4.27 5.99
N ALA A 414 32.25 -4.30 6.12
CA ALA A 414 31.64 -4.35 7.43
C ALA A 414 32.10 -5.66 8.08
N ILE A 415 33.06 -5.58 9.00
CA ILE A 415 33.53 -6.73 9.79
C ILE A 415 32.40 -7.11 10.73
N ALA A 416 31.41 -7.84 10.22
CA ALA A 416 30.35 -8.41 11.02
C ALA A 416 30.87 -9.70 11.68
N LEU A 417 30.53 -9.89 12.95
CA LEU A 417 30.89 -11.09 13.72
C LEU A 417 30.37 -12.38 13.03
N PHE A 418 29.27 -12.27 12.29
CA PHE A 418 28.60 -13.41 11.69
C PHE A 418 29.37 -14.03 10.49
N PRO A 419 29.74 -13.28 9.42
CA PRO A 419 30.63 -13.79 8.36
C PRO A 419 31.92 -14.43 8.89
N MET A 420 32.54 -13.84 9.91
CA MET A 420 33.79 -14.33 10.50
C MET A 420 33.64 -15.75 11.08
N VAL A 421 32.60 -15.99 11.89
CA VAL A 421 32.32 -17.33 12.45
C VAL A 421 32.04 -18.34 11.35
N ILE A 422 31.31 -17.94 10.30
CA ILE A 422 30.98 -18.80 9.17
C ILE A 422 32.23 -19.22 8.40
N LEU A 423 33.15 -18.28 8.16
CA LEU A 423 34.42 -18.55 7.49
C LEU A 423 35.28 -19.52 8.29
N ALA A 424 35.43 -19.30 9.59
CA ALA A 424 36.19 -20.19 10.47
C ALA A 424 35.59 -21.61 10.49
N MET A 425 34.26 -21.72 10.61
CA MET A 425 33.55 -23.00 10.55
C MET A 425 33.70 -23.68 9.18
N THR A 426 33.75 -22.91 8.10
CA THR A 426 33.96 -23.43 6.74
C THR A 426 35.38 -23.96 6.56
N ILE A 427 36.40 -23.25 7.05
CA ILE A 427 37.80 -23.69 7.05
C ILE A 427 37.95 -24.99 7.86
N GLU A 428 37.29 -25.07 9.02
CA GLU A 428 37.29 -26.28 9.84
C GLU A 428 36.59 -27.45 9.13
N ARG A 429 35.44 -27.23 8.51
CA ARG A 429 34.77 -28.31 7.79
C ARG A 429 35.59 -28.74 6.57
N MET A 430 36.19 -27.80 5.86
CA MET A 430 36.90 -28.05 4.62
C MET A 430 38.17 -28.86 4.82
N SER A 431 39.03 -28.56 5.81
CA SER A 431 40.24 -29.39 6.00
C SER A 431 39.99 -30.73 6.68
N ILE A 432 38.90 -30.92 7.43
CA ILE A 432 38.50 -32.27 7.86
C ILE A 432 38.15 -33.10 6.62
N VAL A 433 37.33 -32.56 5.71
CA VAL A 433 36.99 -33.26 4.46
C VAL A 433 38.24 -33.48 3.60
N TRP A 434 39.18 -32.54 3.58
CA TRP A 434 40.43 -32.67 2.85
C TRP A 434 41.31 -33.80 3.42
N GLU A 435 41.40 -33.93 4.75
CA GLU A 435 42.14 -34.97 5.45
C GLU A 435 41.48 -36.36 5.27
N GLU A 436 40.14 -36.43 5.40
CA GLU A 436 39.40 -37.70 5.38
C GLU A 436 39.12 -38.23 3.96
N HIS A 437 38.78 -37.35 3.02
CA HIS A 437 38.29 -37.72 1.68
C HIS A 437 39.20 -37.19 0.55
N GLY A 438 40.25 -36.45 0.88
CA GLY A 438 41.21 -35.91 -0.06
C GLY A 438 40.86 -34.53 -0.62
N ALA A 439 41.86 -33.90 -1.24
CA ALA A 439 41.79 -32.54 -1.79
C ALA A 439 40.69 -32.35 -2.83
N GLY A 440 40.51 -33.34 -3.73
CA GLY A 440 39.53 -33.26 -4.82
C GLY A 440 38.10 -33.15 -4.31
N ASP A 441 37.75 -33.95 -3.30
CA ASP A 441 36.41 -33.94 -2.71
C ASP A 441 36.17 -32.67 -1.89
N ALA A 442 37.18 -32.18 -1.16
CA ALA A 442 37.09 -30.91 -0.44
C ALA A 442 36.86 -29.71 -1.38
N ILE A 443 37.64 -29.60 -2.47
CA ILE A 443 37.47 -28.53 -3.45
C ILE A 443 36.10 -28.63 -4.14
N ARG A 444 35.67 -29.84 -4.52
CA ARG A 444 34.36 -30.06 -5.16
C ARG A 444 33.20 -29.64 -4.25
N GLN A 445 33.25 -30.01 -2.97
CA GLN A 445 32.24 -29.61 -1.99
C GLN A 445 32.30 -28.10 -1.69
N GLY A 446 33.49 -27.49 -1.71
CA GLY A 446 33.66 -26.04 -1.56
C GLY A 446 33.03 -25.26 -2.69
N ILE A 447 33.34 -25.61 -3.94
CA ILE A 447 32.73 -25.00 -5.12
C ILE A 447 31.21 -25.25 -5.13
N GLY A 448 30.76 -26.45 -4.80
CA GLY A 448 29.33 -26.76 -4.70
C GLY A 448 28.63 -25.91 -3.64
N SER A 449 29.25 -25.71 -2.48
CA SER A 449 28.72 -24.83 -1.41
C SER A 449 28.65 -23.38 -1.85
N LEU A 450 29.68 -22.90 -2.56
CA LEU A 450 29.75 -21.54 -3.08
C LEU A 450 28.64 -21.30 -4.13
N VAL A 451 28.49 -22.20 -5.11
CA VAL A 451 27.44 -22.11 -6.14
C VAL A 451 26.05 -22.08 -5.51
N VAL A 452 25.81 -22.98 -4.55
CA VAL A 452 24.54 -23.04 -3.83
C VAL A 452 24.30 -21.79 -2.98
N ALA A 453 25.34 -21.24 -2.34
CA ALA A 453 25.25 -20.00 -1.58
C ALA A 453 24.96 -18.79 -2.47
N VAL A 454 25.59 -18.71 -3.64
CA VAL A 454 25.30 -17.67 -4.65
C VAL A 454 23.84 -17.76 -5.12
N ALA A 455 23.35 -18.96 -5.43
CA ALA A 455 21.95 -19.15 -5.81
C ALA A 455 20.98 -18.76 -4.67
N GLY A 456 21.31 -19.12 -3.43
CA GLY A 456 20.57 -18.70 -2.24
C GLY A 456 20.54 -17.18 -2.08
N TYR A 457 21.70 -16.53 -2.20
CA TYR A 457 21.83 -15.07 -2.13
C TYR A 457 21.00 -14.36 -3.21
N LEU A 458 21.09 -14.81 -4.47
CA LEU A 458 20.36 -14.20 -5.59
C LEU A 458 18.83 -14.29 -5.38
N LEU A 459 18.38 -15.35 -4.73
CA LEU A 459 16.98 -15.50 -4.37
C LEU A 459 16.59 -14.56 -3.22
N MET A 460 17.43 -14.42 -2.19
CA MET A 460 17.17 -13.55 -1.03
C MET A 460 17.17 -12.05 -1.37
N ILE A 461 17.93 -11.62 -2.37
CA ILE A 461 17.99 -10.20 -2.79
C ILE A 461 16.91 -9.83 -3.83
N ASN A 462 16.14 -10.81 -4.32
CA ASN A 462 15.11 -10.56 -5.31
C ASN A 462 13.97 -9.72 -4.70
N VAL A 463 13.77 -8.51 -5.23
CA VAL A 463 12.78 -7.53 -4.74
C VAL A 463 11.36 -8.10 -4.70
N TYR A 464 10.98 -8.94 -5.67
CA TYR A 464 9.64 -9.54 -5.70
C TYR A 464 9.45 -10.55 -4.58
N ILE A 465 10.45 -11.39 -4.32
CA ILE A 465 10.38 -12.41 -3.27
C ILE A 465 10.46 -11.74 -1.89
N ASP A 466 11.32 -10.72 -1.73
CA ASP A 466 11.42 -9.91 -0.49
C ASP A 466 10.10 -9.25 -0.13
N HIS A 467 9.50 -8.55 -1.10
CA HIS A 467 8.19 -7.93 -0.93
C HIS A 467 7.12 -8.95 -0.57
N LEU A 468 7.01 -10.04 -1.33
CA LEU A 468 5.96 -11.04 -1.17
C LEU A 468 6.03 -11.74 0.19
N ILE A 469 7.22 -12.16 0.63
CA ILE A 469 7.41 -12.84 1.92
C ILE A 469 7.26 -11.87 3.10
N PHE A 470 7.65 -10.60 2.95
CA PHE A 470 7.49 -9.61 4.01
C PHE A 470 6.04 -9.16 4.19
N VAL A 471 5.32 -8.92 3.10
CA VAL A 471 3.89 -8.53 3.14
C VAL A 471 3.01 -9.72 3.57
N PHE A 472 3.35 -10.91 3.08
CA PHE A 472 2.60 -12.14 3.31
C PHE A 472 3.48 -13.22 3.98
N PRO A 473 3.85 -13.06 5.26
CA PRO A 473 4.70 -14.03 5.98
C PRO A 473 4.06 -15.42 6.08
N GLU A 474 2.74 -15.54 5.96
CA GLU A 474 2.02 -16.82 5.85
C GLU A 474 2.50 -17.70 4.69
N LEU A 475 3.13 -17.13 3.66
CA LEU A 475 3.71 -17.89 2.55
C LEU A 475 4.89 -18.75 2.99
N LEU A 476 5.48 -18.50 4.16
CA LEU A 476 6.45 -19.41 4.77
C LEU A 476 5.86 -20.79 5.07
N LEU A 477 4.53 -20.91 5.23
CA LEU A 477 3.87 -22.20 5.35
C LEU A 477 3.93 -22.98 4.02
N ILE A 478 3.88 -22.29 2.87
CA ILE A 478 4.10 -22.92 1.55
C ILE A 478 5.55 -23.36 1.43
N VAL A 479 6.50 -22.50 1.82
CA VAL A 479 7.94 -22.85 1.85
C VAL A 479 8.17 -24.09 2.73
N LEU A 480 7.53 -24.16 3.90
CA LEU A 480 7.58 -25.32 4.78
C LEU A 480 6.95 -26.57 4.12
N ALA A 481 5.79 -26.42 3.49
CA ALA A 481 5.11 -27.52 2.81
C ALA A 481 5.97 -28.09 1.66
N VAL A 482 6.60 -27.22 0.87
CA VAL A 482 7.51 -27.60 -0.22
C VAL A 482 8.78 -28.26 0.32
N THR A 483 9.38 -27.73 1.38
CA THR A 483 10.57 -28.35 2.00
C THR A 483 10.28 -29.74 2.56
N LEU A 484 9.12 -29.94 3.20
CA LEU A 484 8.67 -31.25 3.67
C LEU A 484 8.43 -32.23 2.52
N LEU A 485 7.85 -31.76 1.40
CA LEU A 485 7.65 -32.56 0.20
C LEU A 485 8.99 -33.02 -0.39
N LEU A 486 9.95 -32.09 -0.53
CA LEU A 486 11.30 -32.36 -1.00
C LEU A 486 12.08 -33.28 -0.05
N GLY A 487 11.76 -33.27 1.25
CA GLY A 487 12.35 -34.16 2.24
C GLY A 487 12.00 -35.64 2.04
N ARG A 488 10.90 -35.95 1.34
CA ARG A 488 10.53 -37.32 0.94
C ARG A 488 10.92 -37.68 -0.50
N TYR A 489 11.63 -36.81 -1.20
CA TYR A 489 12.06 -37.10 -2.56
C TYR A 489 13.09 -38.24 -2.57
N THR A 490 12.67 -39.41 -3.02
CA THR A 490 13.52 -40.59 -3.25
C THR A 490 13.80 -40.82 -4.73
N GLY A 491 13.45 -39.86 -5.60
CA GLY A 491 13.71 -39.97 -7.04
C GLY A 491 15.19 -39.84 -7.37
N TYR A 492 15.56 -40.21 -8.60
CA TYR A 492 16.93 -40.05 -9.09
C TYR A 492 17.33 -38.58 -9.12
N ARG A 493 18.59 -38.29 -8.78
CA ARG A 493 19.14 -36.93 -8.87
C ARG A 493 19.36 -36.57 -10.34
N LEU A 494 19.16 -35.31 -10.70
CA LEU A 494 19.39 -34.82 -12.06
C LEU A 494 20.84 -35.08 -12.53
N SER A 495 21.80 -34.94 -11.61
CA SER A 495 23.21 -35.27 -11.84
C SER A 495 23.47 -36.76 -12.09
N GLU A 496 22.68 -37.66 -11.50
CA GLU A 496 22.79 -39.10 -11.73
C GLU A 496 22.24 -39.50 -13.09
N LEU A 497 21.13 -38.91 -13.53
CA LEU A 497 20.56 -39.11 -14.86
C LEU A 497 21.55 -38.75 -15.99
N LEU A 498 22.29 -37.65 -15.83
CA LEU A 498 23.33 -37.23 -16.76
C LEU A 498 24.49 -38.23 -16.79
N ARG A 499 24.91 -38.75 -15.63
CA ARG A 499 25.98 -39.75 -15.52
C ARG A 499 25.57 -41.09 -16.15
N PHE A 500 24.35 -41.55 -15.93
CA PHE A 500 23.82 -42.77 -16.55
C PHE A 500 23.72 -42.65 -18.06
N ARG A 501 23.32 -41.49 -18.58
CA ARG A 501 23.30 -41.24 -20.03
C ARG A 501 24.70 -41.24 -20.65
N ALA A 502 25.71 -40.74 -19.92
CA ALA A 502 27.10 -40.78 -20.37
C ALA A 502 27.67 -42.21 -20.39
N LEU A 503 27.27 -43.07 -19.43
CA LEU A 503 27.65 -44.49 -19.40
C LEU A 503 26.96 -45.28 -20.52
N ALA A 504 25.65 -45.08 -20.72
CA ALA A 504 24.90 -45.73 -21.80
C ALA A 504 25.43 -45.36 -23.20
N ARG A 505 25.97 -44.15 -23.38
CA ARG A 505 26.61 -43.74 -24.63
C ARG A 505 28.00 -44.37 -24.82
N LYS A 506 28.69 -44.77 -23.75
CA LYS A 506 30.03 -45.36 -23.77
C LYS A 506 30.02 -46.88 -23.99
N GLU A 507 28.91 -47.55 -23.71
CA GLU A 507 28.68 -48.97 -24.05
C GLU A 507 28.18 -49.16 -25.50
N ALA A 508 27.70 -48.09 -26.15
CA ALA A 508 27.18 -48.11 -27.52
C ALA A 508 28.22 -47.73 -28.60
N THR A 509 29.49 -47.54 -28.19
CA THR A 509 30.67 -47.31 -29.04
C THR A 509 31.73 -48.31 -28.66
#